data_AF-A0A7X3IAY9-F1
#
_entry.id   AF-A0A7X3IAY9-F1
#
_cell.length_a   1.000
_cell.length_b   1.000
_cell.length_c   1.000
_cell.angle_alpha   90.00
_cell.angle_beta   90.00
_cell.angle_gamma   90.00
#
_symmetry.space_group_name_H-M   'P 1'
#
loop_
_entity.id
_entity.type
_entity.pdbx_description
1 polymer ?
#
loop_
_entity_poly.entity_id
_entity_poly.type
_entity_poly.pdbx_seq_one_letter_code
_entity_poly.pdbx_strand_id
1 'polypeptide(L)'
;MSPDDSDAVEDAASGRTTISATGVAIHRFERPQDPNAIGPAWQNHLAPIFEVSFRPETDLTIPISMHGYHLGELLIGDVTAPAHILVRTPEMITRQGIDHILLQFYRKGRSEVQTDRRVNPVTDVQCIVFDLAQPVRIVADAVDATNVLIPRALLEDQGCYPAALHGRAIDHDQDPFGRLVHNFLANVVACGELLDPREALSASTAIVQLCASWLRGQADGRPEASQDIRIRIRRFIEAELSNPKLTPALIATELGLSRSTLYRLFAPNGIVAYIRDRRLMAAMRMLVRDDGSRPARIAQVAYAVGFADERTFRRAFKHRFGFVPSVAGPLRLGGEPDRMPGAVLRSWIESL
;
A
#
# COMPACT_ATOMS: atom_id res chain seq x y z
N MET A 1 11.15 -47.82 -21.04
CA MET A 1 12.50 -47.23 -20.87
C MET A 1 12.70 -46.21 -21.97
N SER A 2 12.67 -44.91 -21.79
CA SER A 2 12.16 -44.00 -20.76
C SER A 2 12.12 -42.64 -21.49
N PRO A 3 11.05 -41.85 -21.41
CA PRO A 3 11.09 -40.43 -21.73
C PRO A 3 11.22 -39.65 -20.41
N ASP A 4 12.35 -38.99 -20.17
CA ASP A 4 12.47 -38.04 -19.05
C ASP A 4 13.58 -37.02 -19.33
N ASP A 5 13.19 -35.75 -19.30
CA ASP A 5 13.96 -34.51 -19.20
C ASP A 5 12.92 -33.39 -19.47
N SER A 6 11.95 -33.25 -18.59
CA SER A 6 11.98 -32.32 -17.45
C SER A 6 12.20 -30.86 -17.87
N ASP A 7 11.19 -30.28 -18.53
CA ASP A 7 10.88 -28.85 -18.40
C ASP A 7 10.45 -28.59 -16.94
N ALA A 8 11.43 -28.40 -16.07
CA ALA A 8 11.25 -27.85 -14.73
C ALA A 8 11.91 -26.47 -14.73
N VAL A 9 11.20 -25.46 -15.25
CA VAL A 9 11.47 -24.07 -14.88
C VAL A 9 11.00 -23.94 -13.43
N GLU A 10 11.93 -24.14 -12.51
CA GLU A 10 11.73 -23.89 -11.09
C GLU A 10 11.35 -22.42 -10.90
N ASP A 11 10.15 -22.21 -10.38
CA ASP A 11 9.55 -20.91 -10.07
C ASP A 11 10.33 -20.31 -8.88
N ALA A 12 11.45 -19.64 -9.17
CA ALA A 12 12.29 -19.01 -8.17
C ALA A 12 11.58 -17.76 -7.61
N ALA A 13 10.75 -17.96 -6.59
CA ALA A 13 10.16 -16.89 -5.80
C ALA A 13 11.30 -16.06 -5.14
N SER A 14 11.63 -14.91 -5.72
CA SER A 14 12.77 -14.06 -5.32
C SER A 14 12.53 -13.22 -4.05
N GLY A 15 11.55 -13.57 -3.22
CA GLY A 15 11.18 -12.83 -2.03
C GLY A 15 11.08 -13.73 -0.80
N ARG A 16 11.82 -13.39 0.27
CA ARG A 16 11.65 -14.02 1.59
C ARG A 16 10.68 -13.22 2.41
N THR A 17 9.78 -13.92 3.07
CA THR A 17 8.97 -13.36 4.14
C THR A 17 9.32 -14.02 5.45
N THR A 18 9.67 -13.19 6.43
CA THR A 18 10.00 -13.61 7.78
C THR A 18 9.19 -12.80 8.77
N ILE A 19 8.94 -13.37 9.95
CA ILE A 19 8.35 -12.62 11.06
C ILE A 19 9.51 -12.20 11.97
N SER A 20 9.56 -10.93 12.36
CA SER A 20 10.54 -10.42 13.32
C SER A 20 10.40 -11.15 14.66
N ALA A 21 11.41 -11.08 15.51
CA ALA A 21 11.33 -11.63 16.88
C ALA A 21 10.15 -11.03 17.69
N THR A 22 9.71 -9.83 17.31
CA THR A 22 8.61 -9.09 17.93
C THR A 22 7.26 -9.32 17.28
N GLY A 23 7.18 -10.02 16.13
CA GLY A 23 5.91 -10.38 15.47
C GLY A 23 5.52 -9.54 14.24
N VAL A 24 6.33 -8.59 13.81
CA VAL A 24 6.10 -7.78 12.60
C VAL A 24 6.57 -8.55 11.37
N ALA A 25 5.73 -8.60 10.33
CA ALA A 25 6.08 -9.27 9.10
C ALA A 25 7.08 -8.42 8.29
N ILE A 26 8.16 -9.07 7.85
CA ILE A 26 9.26 -8.49 7.06
C ILE A 26 9.29 -9.16 5.69
N HIS A 27 9.36 -8.36 4.63
CA HIS A 27 9.55 -8.81 3.25
C HIS A 27 10.90 -8.34 2.73
N ARG A 28 11.70 -9.26 2.20
CA ARG A 28 13.03 -8.97 1.67
C ARG A 28 13.20 -9.56 0.28
N PHE A 29 13.86 -8.81 -0.60
CA PHE A 29 14.38 -9.36 -1.84
C PHE A 29 15.55 -10.31 -1.54
N GLU A 30 15.46 -11.55 -2.01
CA GLU A 30 16.57 -12.49 -1.97
C GLU A 30 17.40 -12.35 -3.23
N ARG A 31 18.59 -11.76 -3.10
CA ARG A 31 19.54 -11.66 -4.20
C ARG A 31 20.08 -13.06 -4.55
N PRO A 32 19.89 -13.57 -5.78
CA PRO A 32 20.49 -14.83 -6.21
C PRO A 32 22.03 -14.79 -6.18
N GLN A 33 22.66 -15.96 -6.00
CA GLN A 33 24.12 -16.08 -6.08
C GLN A 33 24.62 -15.98 -7.53
N ASP A 34 23.85 -16.50 -8.49
CA ASP A 34 24.15 -16.38 -9.92
C ASP A 34 23.90 -14.94 -10.40
N PRO A 35 24.92 -14.22 -10.89
CA PRO A 35 24.77 -12.87 -11.42
C PRO A 35 23.74 -12.75 -12.56
N ASN A 36 23.60 -13.78 -13.40
CA ASN A 36 22.67 -13.75 -14.53
C ASN A 36 21.20 -13.86 -14.08
N ALA A 37 20.95 -14.47 -12.92
CA ALA A 37 19.62 -14.61 -12.35
C ALA A 37 19.15 -13.36 -11.59
N ILE A 38 20.04 -12.42 -11.27
CA ILE A 38 19.70 -11.21 -10.48
C ILE A 38 18.65 -10.35 -11.18
N GLY A 39 18.86 -10.07 -12.48
CA GLY A 39 17.95 -9.23 -13.26
C GLY A 39 16.53 -9.81 -13.32
N PRO A 40 16.35 -11.05 -13.80
CA PRO A 40 15.05 -11.73 -13.80
C PRO A 40 14.41 -11.83 -12.42
N ALA A 41 15.18 -12.15 -11.37
CA ALA A 41 14.67 -12.22 -10.00
C ALA A 41 14.12 -10.87 -9.53
N TRP A 42 14.81 -9.76 -9.83
CA TRP A 42 14.36 -8.41 -9.52
C TRP A 42 13.10 -8.01 -10.30
N GLN A 43 13.05 -8.34 -11.60
CA GLN A 43 11.87 -8.10 -12.43
C GLN A 43 10.64 -8.83 -11.87
N ASN A 44 10.79 -10.10 -11.51
CA ASN A 44 9.73 -10.90 -10.91
C ASN A 44 9.29 -10.34 -9.55
N HIS A 45 10.23 -9.84 -8.74
CA HIS A 45 9.94 -9.26 -7.44
C HIS A 45 9.03 -8.02 -7.54
N LEU A 46 9.26 -7.19 -8.57
CA LEU A 46 8.53 -5.93 -8.79
C LEU A 46 7.32 -6.05 -9.73
N ALA A 47 7.19 -7.15 -10.47
CA ALA A 47 6.07 -7.44 -11.38
C ALA A 47 4.65 -7.22 -10.77
N PRO A 48 4.43 -7.38 -9.45
CA PRO A 48 3.18 -6.97 -8.81
C PRO A 48 2.81 -5.49 -9.02
N ILE A 49 3.77 -4.58 -9.16
CA ILE A 49 3.54 -3.14 -9.23
C ILE A 49 4.04 -2.55 -10.56
N PHE A 50 5.17 -3.01 -11.08
CA PHE A 50 5.84 -2.45 -12.24
C PHE A 50 6.37 -3.54 -13.17
N GLU A 51 6.26 -3.31 -14.47
CA GLU A 51 7.10 -3.96 -15.47
C GLU A 51 8.48 -3.31 -15.40
N VAL A 52 9.51 -4.13 -15.23
CA VAL A 52 10.88 -3.66 -15.02
C VAL A 52 11.76 -4.07 -16.19
N SER A 53 12.55 -3.14 -16.69
CA SER A 53 13.57 -3.40 -17.70
C SER A 53 14.87 -2.67 -17.35
N PHE A 54 15.99 -3.22 -17.82
CA PHE A 54 17.32 -2.63 -17.63
C PHE A 54 17.82 -2.08 -18.96
N ARG A 55 18.63 -1.03 -18.90
CA ARG A 55 19.35 -0.58 -20.10
C ARG A 55 20.51 -1.55 -20.38
N PRO A 56 20.96 -1.69 -21.64
CA PRO A 56 22.09 -2.56 -21.97
C PRO A 56 23.36 -2.26 -21.16
N GLU A 57 23.55 -1.00 -20.77
CA GLU A 57 24.71 -0.51 -20.03
C GLU A 57 24.51 -0.59 -18.49
N THR A 58 23.35 -1.07 -18.02
CA THR A 58 23.10 -1.17 -16.58
C THR A 58 24.03 -2.20 -15.93
N ASP A 59 24.85 -1.74 -14.99
CA ASP A 59 25.66 -2.60 -14.15
C ASP A 59 24.83 -3.24 -13.02
N LEU A 60 24.56 -4.54 -13.13
CA LEU A 60 23.85 -5.33 -12.11
C LEU A 60 24.76 -5.84 -10.99
N THR A 61 26.07 -5.58 -11.05
CA THR A 61 26.98 -5.89 -9.93
C THR A 61 26.75 -4.96 -8.74
N ILE A 62 26.18 -3.77 -8.97
CA ILE A 62 25.76 -2.81 -7.93
C ILE A 62 24.82 -3.52 -6.93
N PRO A 63 24.89 -3.16 -5.61
CA PRO A 63 23.96 -3.68 -4.63
C PRO A 63 22.49 -3.49 -5.04
N ILE A 64 21.73 -4.59 -4.96
CA ILE A 64 20.28 -4.62 -5.15
C ILE A 64 19.69 -5.18 -3.88
N SER A 65 18.87 -4.39 -3.21
CA SER A 65 18.20 -4.80 -1.98
C SER A 65 16.86 -4.10 -1.87
N MET A 66 15.86 -4.83 -1.43
CA MET A 66 14.61 -4.27 -0.97
C MET A 66 14.28 -4.93 0.37
N HIS A 67 13.94 -4.11 1.35
CA HIS A 67 13.50 -4.56 2.65
C HIS A 67 12.28 -3.73 3.03
N GLY A 68 11.17 -4.37 3.41
CA GLY A 68 9.97 -3.69 3.86
C GLY A 68 9.29 -4.38 5.04
N TYR A 69 8.59 -3.56 5.83
CA TYR A 69 7.81 -3.95 6.99
C TYR A 69 6.32 -3.76 6.71
N HIS A 70 5.52 -4.75 7.09
CA HIS A 70 4.06 -4.64 7.08
C HIS A 70 3.56 -4.06 8.40
N LEU A 71 3.29 -2.75 8.44
CA LEU A 71 2.89 -2.03 9.65
C LEU A 71 1.37 -2.04 9.85
N GLY A 72 0.75 -3.21 9.74
CA GLY A 72 -0.69 -3.40 9.88
C GLY A 72 -1.54 -2.90 8.70
N GLU A 73 -1.48 -1.62 8.36
CA GLU A 73 -2.33 -0.99 7.32
C GLU A 73 -1.52 -0.33 6.17
N LEU A 74 -0.19 -0.39 6.21
CA LEU A 74 0.68 0.12 5.16
C LEU A 74 1.98 -0.68 5.07
N LEU A 75 2.71 -0.54 3.95
CA LEU A 75 4.09 -1.01 3.84
C LEU A 75 5.04 0.17 3.91
N ILE A 76 6.16 0.00 4.62
CA ILE A 76 7.28 0.93 4.59
C ILE A 76 8.59 0.16 4.45
N GLY A 77 9.54 0.69 3.72
CA GLY A 77 10.81 -0.01 3.51
C GLY A 77 11.83 0.78 2.74
N ASP A 78 13.02 0.23 2.67
CA ASP A 78 14.11 0.78 1.86
C ASP A 78 14.33 -0.03 0.59
N VAL A 79 14.76 0.67 -0.44
CA VAL A 79 15.20 0.09 -1.70
C VAL A 79 16.55 0.66 -2.11
N THR A 80 17.43 -0.22 -2.58
CA THR A 80 18.63 0.11 -3.33
C THR A 80 18.59 -0.68 -4.62
N ALA A 81 18.69 0.00 -5.76
CA ALA A 81 18.63 -0.64 -7.07
C ALA A 81 19.50 0.10 -8.08
N PRO A 82 19.98 -0.60 -9.14
CA PRO A 82 20.75 0.02 -10.20
C PRO A 82 19.81 0.78 -11.15
N ALA A 83 20.39 1.43 -12.15
CA ALA A 83 19.61 2.14 -13.17
C ALA A 83 18.63 1.19 -13.88
N HIS A 84 17.34 1.51 -13.82
CA HIS A 84 16.29 0.70 -14.41
C HIS A 84 15.13 1.55 -14.91
N ILE A 85 14.26 0.92 -15.69
CA ILE A 85 13.05 1.51 -16.21
C ILE A 85 11.87 0.74 -15.61
N LEU A 86 10.98 1.47 -14.94
CA LEU A 86 9.76 0.96 -14.36
C LEU A 86 8.57 1.47 -15.16
N VAL A 87 7.68 0.59 -15.56
CA VAL A 87 6.46 0.95 -16.29
C VAL A 87 5.25 0.39 -15.58
N ARG A 88 4.23 1.22 -15.40
CA ARG A 88 2.91 0.81 -14.92
C ARG A 88 1.90 1.10 -16.01
N THR A 89 1.41 0.05 -16.67
CA THR A 89 0.51 0.16 -17.82
C THR A 89 -0.96 0.18 -17.41
N PRO A 90 -1.87 0.73 -18.24
CA PRO A 90 -3.32 0.63 -18.03
C PRO A 90 -3.82 -0.81 -17.84
N GLU A 91 -3.22 -1.77 -18.54
CA GLU A 91 -3.53 -3.20 -18.44
C GLU A 91 -3.19 -3.75 -17.05
N MET A 92 -2.01 -3.41 -16.53
CA MET A 92 -1.60 -3.80 -15.18
C MET A 92 -2.55 -3.22 -14.12
N ILE A 93 -2.89 -1.93 -14.23
CA ILE A 93 -3.80 -1.26 -13.31
C ILE A 93 -5.15 -1.97 -13.25
N THR A 94 -5.69 -2.34 -14.42
CA THR A 94 -6.99 -3.01 -14.51
C THR A 94 -6.95 -4.44 -13.97
N ARG A 95 -5.86 -5.18 -14.22
CA ARG A 95 -5.74 -6.60 -13.81
C ARG A 95 -5.39 -6.77 -12.34
N GLN A 96 -4.54 -5.90 -11.80
CA GLN A 96 -3.98 -6.03 -10.46
C GLN A 96 -4.83 -5.33 -9.39
N GLY A 97 -5.58 -4.28 -9.77
CA GLY A 97 -6.46 -3.53 -8.86
C GLY A 97 -5.78 -2.91 -7.65
N ILE A 98 -4.47 -2.68 -7.72
CA ILE A 98 -3.70 -2.02 -6.67
C ILE A 98 -4.10 -0.55 -6.62
N ASP A 99 -4.75 -0.15 -5.53
CA ASP A 99 -5.26 1.21 -5.31
C ASP A 99 -4.53 1.92 -4.16
N HIS A 100 -3.21 2.04 -4.32
CA HIS A 100 -2.31 2.57 -3.31
C HIS A 100 -1.59 3.82 -3.81
N ILE A 101 -1.12 4.62 -2.86
CA ILE A 101 -0.21 5.74 -3.09
C ILE A 101 1.18 5.30 -2.61
N LEU A 102 2.13 5.29 -3.53
CA LEU A 102 3.54 5.07 -3.22
C LEU A 102 4.23 6.43 -3.09
N LEU A 103 4.77 6.71 -1.92
CA LEU A 103 5.68 7.83 -1.67
C LEU A 103 7.10 7.30 -1.71
N GLN A 104 7.93 7.85 -2.57
CA GLN A 104 9.33 7.44 -2.71
C GLN A 104 10.24 8.61 -2.36
N PHE A 105 10.91 8.52 -1.21
CA PHE A 105 11.85 9.52 -0.70
C PHE A 105 13.27 9.16 -1.15
N TYR A 106 13.80 9.89 -2.13
CA TYR A 106 15.16 9.69 -2.63
C TYR A 106 16.18 10.14 -1.58
N ARG A 107 17.10 9.24 -1.23
CA ARG A 107 18.34 9.53 -0.48
C ARG A 107 19.49 9.79 -1.44
N LYS A 108 19.56 9.00 -2.52
CA LYS A 108 20.49 9.17 -3.65
C LYS A 108 19.83 8.73 -4.95
N GLY A 109 20.28 9.31 -6.05
CA GLY A 109 19.85 8.95 -7.39
C GLY A 109 18.98 10.02 -8.03
N ARG A 110 18.70 9.83 -9.31
CA ARG A 110 17.86 10.72 -10.12
C ARG A 110 16.90 9.87 -10.91
N SER A 111 15.74 10.43 -11.23
CA SER A 111 14.79 9.78 -12.11
C SER A 111 14.08 10.79 -13.00
N GLU A 112 13.63 10.31 -14.15
CA GLU A 112 12.71 11.03 -15.01
C GLU A 112 11.36 10.33 -14.94
N VAL A 113 10.33 11.08 -14.54
CA VAL A 113 8.98 10.56 -14.40
C VAL A 113 8.12 11.09 -15.54
N GLN A 114 7.58 10.18 -16.33
CA GLN A 114 6.70 10.44 -17.47
C GLN A 114 5.30 9.95 -17.12
N THR A 115 4.37 10.90 -17.05
CA THR A 115 2.94 10.67 -16.87
C THR A 115 2.18 11.24 -18.06
N ASP A 116 0.92 10.88 -18.24
CA ASP A 116 0.06 11.45 -19.30
C ASP A 116 -0.02 12.99 -19.26
N ARG A 117 0.26 13.58 -18.10
CA ARG A 117 0.12 15.03 -17.87
C ARG A 117 1.44 15.79 -17.98
N ARG A 118 2.58 15.18 -17.62
CA ARG A 118 3.88 15.87 -17.46
C ARG A 118 5.07 14.91 -17.57
N VAL A 119 6.19 15.46 -18.03
CA VAL A 119 7.54 14.92 -17.81
C VAL A 119 8.21 15.77 -16.74
N ASN A 120 8.54 15.18 -15.59
CA ASN A 120 9.20 15.88 -14.49
C ASN A 120 10.59 15.27 -14.26
N PRO A 121 11.68 16.02 -14.44
CA PRO A 121 12.99 15.59 -13.96
C PRO A 121 13.00 15.64 -12.43
N VAL A 122 13.53 14.58 -11.81
CA VAL A 122 13.68 14.47 -10.37
C VAL A 122 15.15 14.58 -10.01
N THR A 123 15.49 15.61 -9.23
CA THR A 123 16.87 15.92 -8.80
C THR A 123 17.09 15.63 -7.32
N ASP A 124 18.26 16.02 -6.81
CA ASP A 124 18.97 15.38 -5.68
C ASP A 124 18.25 15.31 -4.32
N VAL A 125 17.05 15.88 -4.13
CA VAL A 125 16.18 15.53 -2.99
C VAL A 125 14.70 15.82 -3.32
N GLN A 126 13.94 14.84 -3.82
CA GLN A 126 12.49 15.00 -3.98
C GLN A 126 11.76 13.71 -3.65
N CYS A 127 10.75 13.81 -2.80
CA CYS A 127 9.77 12.74 -2.66
C CYS A 127 8.89 12.72 -3.90
N ILE A 128 8.77 11.57 -4.55
CA ILE A 128 7.86 11.41 -5.68
C ILE A 128 6.57 10.75 -5.19
N VAL A 129 5.43 11.31 -5.59
CA VAL A 129 4.11 10.75 -5.30
C VAL A 129 3.63 9.92 -6.50
N PHE A 130 3.46 8.62 -6.32
CA PHE A 130 2.91 7.74 -7.34
C PHE A 130 1.53 7.24 -6.92
N ASP A 131 0.51 7.75 -7.59
CA ASP A 131 -0.80 7.09 -7.62
C ASP A 131 -0.72 5.81 -8.47
N LEU A 132 -0.78 4.63 -7.84
CA LEU A 132 -0.70 3.34 -8.54
C LEU A 132 -2.01 2.96 -9.27
N ALA A 133 -3.04 3.78 -9.24
CA ALA A 133 -4.21 3.63 -10.10
C ALA A 133 -4.07 4.40 -11.44
N GLN A 134 -2.92 5.03 -11.68
CA GLN A 134 -2.61 5.80 -12.88
C GLN A 134 -1.35 5.26 -13.59
N PRO A 135 -1.29 5.35 -14.94
CA PRO A 135 -0.15 4.86 -15.70
C PRO A 135 1.06 5.78 -15.52
N VAL A 136 2.25 5.19 -15.45
CA VAL A 136 3.50 5.93 -15.31
C VAL A 136 4.66 5.17 -15.93
N ARG A 137 5.60 5.92 -16.50
CA ARG A 137 6.92 5.42 -16.90
C ARG A 137 7.99 6.18 -16.12
N ILE A 138 8.85 5.45 -15.43
CA ILE A 138 9.93 5.98 -14.61
C ILE A 138 11.23 5.48 -15.21
N VAL A 139 12.13 6.41 -15.50
CA VAL A 139 13.48 6.11 -15.96
C VAL A 139 14.42 6.56 -14.86
N ALA A 140 14.91 5.60 -14.06
CA ALA A 140 15.73 5.88 -12.90
C ALA A 140 17.20 5.53 -13.16
N ASP A 141 18.09 6.37 -12.66
CA ASP A 141 19.49 6.01 -12.44
C ASP A 141 19.59 5.07 -11.23
N ALA A 142 20.81 4.78 -10.75
CA ALA A 142 20.97 4.05 -9.49
C ALA A 142 20.27 4.81 -8.36
N VAL A 143 19.39 4.11 -7.63
CA VAL A 143 18.49 4.69 -6.63
C VAL A 143 18.74 4.10 -5.26
N ASP A 144 18.72 4.97 -4.26
CA ASP A 144 18.64 4.65 -2.84
C ASP A 144 17.49 5.46 -2.25
N ALA A 145 16.43 4.80 -1.79
CA ALA A 145 15.21 5.47 -1.38
C ALA A 145 14.45 4.73 -0.28
N THR A 146 13.68 5.50 0.49
CA THR A 146 12.66 4.98 1.40
C THR A 146 11.29 5.05 0.73
N ASN A 147 10.60 3.91 0.66
CA ASN A 147 9.28 3.77 0.08
C ASN A 147 8.23 3.63 1.18
N VAL A 148 7.12 4.35 1.03
CA VAL A 148 5.91 4.18 1.84
C VAL A 148 4.76 3.90 0.90
N LEU A 149 4.11 2.75 1.06
CA LEU A 149 2.95 2.35 0.28
C LEU A 149 1.71 2.41 1.16
N ILE A 150 0.83 3.37 0.88
CA ILE A 150 -0.35 3.66 1.69
C ILE A 150 -1.61 3.36 0.87
N PRO A 151 -2.55 2.56 1.37
CA PRO A 151 -3.87 2.44 0.75
C PRO A 151 -4.52 3.81 0.60
N ARG A 152 -5.03 4.12 -0.60
CA ARG A 152 -5.61 5.45 -0.86
C ARG A 152 -6.69 5.82 0.14
N ALA A 153 -7.52 4.84 0.50
CA ALA A 153 -8.56 4.92 1.51
C ALA A 153 -8.09 5.60 2.82
N LEU A 154 -6.89 5.27 3.31
CA LEU A 154 -6.37 5.82 4.56
C LEU A 154 -6.00 7.30 4.44
N LEU A 155 -5.50 7.74 3.28
CA LEU A 155 -5.24 9.15 3.01
C LEU A 155 -6.55 9.93 2.83
N GLU A 156 -7.54 9.35 2.14
CA GLU A 156 -8.86 9.94 1.95
C GLU A 156 -9.61 10.10 3.28
N ASP A 157 -9.44 9.18 4.24
CA ASP A 157 -9.98 9.30 5.60
C ASP A 157 -9.38 10.46 6.39
N GLN A 158 -8.18 10.90 6.01
CA GLN A 158 -7.57 12.12 6.52
C GLN A 158 -7.90 13.35 5.65
N GLY A 159 -8.85 13.24 4.72
CA GLY A 159 -9.23 14.31 3.80
C GLY A 159 -8.15 14.66 2.77
N CYS A 160 -7.17 13.78 2.54
CA CYS A 160 -6.13 13.96 1.53
C CYS A 160 -6.50 13.20 0.25
N TYR A 161 -6.50 13.89 -0.90
CA TYR A 161 -6.84 13.31 -2.20
C TYR A 161 -5.67 13.49 -3.17
N PRO A 162 -4.65 12.61 -3.11
CA PRO A 162 -3.36 12.83 -3.77
C PRO A 162 -3.35 12.51 -5.27
N ALA A 163 -4.50 12.22 -5.89
CA ALA A 163 -4.56 11.84 -7.31
C ALA A 163 -3.95 12.90 -8.25
N ALA A 164 -4.12 14.18 -7.92
CA ALA A 164 -3.53 15.29 -8.67
C ALA A 164 -2.01 15.44 -8.47
N LEU A 165 -1.45 14.79 -7.46
CA LEU A 165 -0.01 14.79 -7.17
C LEU A 165 0.73 13.66 -7.90
N HIS A 166 0.04 12.80 -8.66
CA HIS A 166 0.68 11.70 -9.37
C HIS A 166 1.83 12.18 -10.28
N GLY A 167 3.01 11.60 -10.08
CA GLY A 167 4.25 11.95 -10.78
C GLY A 167 4.87 13.29 -10.37
N ARG A 168 4.34 13.98 -9.37
CA ARG A 168 4.91 15.23 -8.85
C ARG A 168 6.08 14.92 -7.93
N ALA A 169 7.18 15.63 -8.16
CA ALA A 169 8.32 15.66 -7.29
C ALA A 169 8.16 16.79 -6.28
N ILE A 170 8.30 16.48 -5.00
CA ILE A 170 8.10 17.40 -3.88
C ILE A 170 9.41 17.49 -3.11
N ASP A 171 9.97 18.69 -3.03
CA ASP A 171 11.13 18.96 -2.19
C ASP A 171 10.69 18.89 -0.72
N HIS A 172 11.13 17.84 -0.03
CA HIS A 172 10.81 17.62 1.37
C HIS A 172 11.89 18.19 2.30
N ASP A 173 13.05 18.61 1.78
CA ASP A 173 14.15 19.11 2.60
C ASP A 173 14.05 20.61 2.82
N GLN A 174 13.59 21.38 1.82
CA GLN A 174 13.30 22.80 2.00
C GLN A 174 11.96 23.06 2.73
N ASP A 175 11.14 22.03 2.91
CA ASP A 175 9.90 22.08 3.69
C ASP A 175 10.15 21.59 5.13
N PRO A 176 10.03 22.43 6.17
CA PRO A 176 10.23 22.01 7.56
C PRO A 176 9.34 20.84 7.98
N PHE A 177 8.09 20.79 7.51
CA PHE A 177 7.19 19.68 7.82
C PHE A 177 7.55 18.44 7.02
N GLY A 178 7.92 18.60 5.74
CA GLY A 178 8.46 17.53 4.90
C GLY A 178 9.67 16.83 5.52
N ARG A 179 10.60 17.60 6.11
CA ARG A 179 11.77 17.06 6.84
C ARG A 179 11.35 16.23 8.04
N LEU A 180 10.36 16.68 8.81
CA LEU A 180 9.83 15.92 9.94
C LEU A 180 9.20 14.60 9.48
N VAL A 181 8.42 14.63 8.40
CA VAL A 181 7.84 13.42 7.81
C VAL A 181 8.93 12.45 7.39
N HIS A 182 9.90 12.88 6.57
CA HIS A 182 10.98 12.01 6.12
C HIS A 182 11.78 11.42 7.28
N ASN A 183 12.17 12.23 8.27
CA ASN A 183 12.91 11.76 9.44
C ASN A 183 12.10 10.75 10.26
N PHE A 184 10.80 10.96 10.43
CA PHE A 184 9.94 10.00 11.12
C PHE A 184 9.91 8.65 10.38
N LEU A 185 9.73 8.67 9.06
CA LEU A 185 9.73 7.47 8.23
C LEU A 185 11.05 6.70 8.30
N ALA A 186 12.18 7.41 8.19
CA ALA A 186 13.51 6.80 8.29
C ALA A 186 13.73 6.13 9.67
N ASN A 187 13.28 6.77 10.75
CA ASN A 187 13.36 6.18 12.09
C ASN A 187 12.44 4.96 12.26
N VAL A 188 11.24 4.97 11.66
CA VAL A 188 10.36 3.79 11.68
C VAL A 188 11.01 2.62 10.96
N VAL A 189 11.65 2.85 9.80
CA VAL A 189 12.40 1.80 9.08
C VAL A 189 13.56 1.27 9.94
N ALA A 190 14.30 2.15 10.60
CA ALA A 190 15.41 1.76 11.47
C ALA A 190 14.96 0.94 12.70
N CYS A 191 13.76 1.21 13.21
CA CYS A 191 13.19 0.49 14.35
C CYS A 191 12.33 -0.72 13.96
N GLY A 192 12.10 -0.98 12.67
CA GLY A 192 11.01 -1.89 12.24
C GLY A 192 11.09 -3.31 12.81
N GLU A 193 12.27 -3.89 12.99
CA GLU A 193 12.45 -5.22 13.62
C GLU A 193 12.25 -5.23 15.13
N LEU A 194 12.28 -4.05 15.76
CA LEU A 194 12.13 -3.86 17.20
C LEU A 194 10.68 -3.56 17.60
N LEU A 195 9.82 -3.17 16.64
CA LEU A 195 8.43 -2.86 16.90
C LEU A 195 7.62 -4.14 17.11
N ASP A 196 6.76 -4.16 18.11
CA ASP A 196 5.70 -5.17 18.18
C ASP A 196 4.51 -4.82 17.24
N PRO A 197 3.54 -5.73 17.00
CA PRO A 197 2.40 -5.46 16.12
C PRO A 197 1.54 -4.25 16.52
N ARG A 198 1.45 -3.91 17.81
CA ARG A 198 0.70 -2.76 18.32
C ARG A 198 1.45 -1.46 18.05
N GLU A 199 2.75 -1.46 18.32
CA GLU A 199 3.63 -0.33 18.01
C GLU A 199 3.68 -0.08 16.50
N ALA A 200 3.75 -1.15 15.70
CA ALA A 200 3.68 -1.09 14.24
C ALA A 200 2.38 -0.45 13.74
N LEU A 201 1.23 -0.84 14.29
CA LEU A 201 -0.06 -0.22 13.94
C LEU A 201 -0.13 1.25 14.36
N SER A 202 0.44 1.58 15.53
CA SER A 202 0.51 2.97 16.01
C SER A 202 1.40 3.83 15.12
N ALA A 203 2.55 3.29 14.70
CA ALA A 203 3.43 3.91 13.72
C ALA A 203 2.72 4.11 12.37
N SER A 204 1.98 3.11 11.88
CA SER A 204 1.18 3.24 10.66
C SER A 204 0.16 4.37 10.74
N THR A 205 -0.59 4.46 11.84
CA THR A 205 -1.55 5.56 12.07
C THR A 205 -0.86 6.93 12.00
N ALA A 206 0.30 7.07 12.65
CA ALA A 206 1.09 8.30 12.62
C ALA A 206 1.63 8.62 11.22
N ILE A 207 2.16 7.62 10.50
CA ILE A 207 2.65 7.76 9.11
C ILE A 207 1.53 8.30 8.22
N VAL A 208 0.34 7.70 8.26
CA VAL A 208 -0.81 8.12 7.44
C VAL A 208 -1.18 9.57 7.75
N GLN A 209 -1.27 9.95 9.03
CA GLN A 209 -1.62 11.30 9.44
C GLN A 209 -0.59 12.34 9.00
N LEU A 210 0.70 12.05 9.18
CA LEU A 210 1.80 12.92 8.79
C LEU A 210 1.87 13.09 7.27
N CYS A 211 1.85 11.98 6.52
CA CYS A 211 1.87 12.00 5.06
C CYS A 211 0.64 12.72 4.49
N ALA A 212 -0.57 12.42 4.98
CA ALA A 212 -1.78 13.09 4.53
C ALA A 212 -1.72 14.60 4.78
N SER A 213 -1.25 15.02 5.96
CA SER A 213 -1.13 16.43 6.30
C SER A 213 -0.12 17.16 5.43
N TRP A 214 1.01 16.51 5.16
CA TRP A 214 2.03 17.06 4.29
C TRP A 214 1.53 17.18 2.85
N LEU A 215 0.99 16.10 2.28
CA LEU A 215 0.48 16.08 0.91
C LEU A 215 -0.65 17.08 0.67
N ARG A 216 -1.52 17.34 1.66
CA ARG A 216 -2.57 18.37 1.55
C ARG A 216 -1.97 19.77 1.33
N GLY A 217 -0.85 20.09 1.99
CA GLY A 217 -0.16 21.37 1.82
C GLY A 217 0.50 21.54 0.44
N GLN A 218 0.66 20.44 -0.30
CA GLN A 218 1.34 20.39 -1.60
C GLN A 218 0.37 20.45 -2.78
N ALA A 219 -0.93 20.26 -2.54
CA ALA A 219 -1.96 20.49 -3.56
C ALA A 219 -2.14 22.01 -3.74
N ASP A 220 -2.00 22.51 -4.97
CA ASP A 220 -2.00 23.95 -5.28
C ASP A 220 -3.38 24.60 -5.11
N GLY A 221 -3.93 24.63 -3.89
CA GLY A 221 -5.12 25.39 -3.46
C GLY A 221 -6.43 25.17 -4.24
N ARG A 222 -6.41 24.38 -5.31
CA ARG A 222 -7.55 24.03 -6.14
C ARG A 222 -7.90 22.61 -5.75
N PRO A 223 -9.04 22.38 -5.08
CA PRO A 223 -9.72 21.13 -5.31
C PRO A 223 -10.06 21.16 -6.79
N GLU A 224 -9.20 20.59 -7.64
CA GLU A 224 -9.68 20.13 -8.94
C GLU A 224 -10.88 19.27 -8.57
N ALA A 225 -12.08 19.73 -8.95
CA ALA A 225 -13.28 18.97 -8.77
C ALA A 225 -13.02 17.64 -9.44
N SER A 226 -12.66 16.64 -8.64
CA SER A 226 -12.11 15.39 -9.12
C SER A 226 -13.14 14.80 -10.07
N GLN A 227 -12.87 14.92 -11.38
CA GLN A 227 -13.68 14.31 -12.41
C GLN A 227 -13.49 12.78 -12.39
N ASP A 228 -12.55 12.26 -11.59
CA ASP A 228 -12.43 10.83 -11.35
C ASP A 228 -13.65 10.33 -10.57
N ILE A 229 -14.47 9.58 -11.28
CA ILE A 229 -15.66 8.91 -10.76
C ILE A 229 -15.31 7.97 -9.59
N ARG A 230 -14.11 7.40 -9.52
CA ARG A 230 -13.68 6.55 -8.41
C ARG A 230 -13.62 7.31 -7.09
N ILE A 231 -13.07 8.53 -7.10
CA ILE A 231 -13.01 9.38 -5.90
C ILE A 231 -14.43 9.74 -5.43
N ARG A 232 -15.33 10.07 -6.36
CA ARG A 232 -16.74 10.34 -6.02
C ARG A 232 -17.41 9.12 -5.38
N ILE A 233 -17.18 7.92 -5.92
CA ILE A 233 -17.70 6.67 -5.36
C ILE A 233 -17.15 6.42 -3.96
N ARG A 234 -15.83 6.53 -3.76
CA ARG A 234 -15.20 6.31 -2.45
C ARG A 234 -15.72 7.29 -1.39
N ARG A 235 -15.82 8.58 -1.73
CA ARG A 235 -16.39 9.59 -0.82
C ARG A 235 -17.83 9.26 -0.41
N PHE A 236 -18.64 8.79 -1.35
CA PHE A 236 -19.99 8.36 -1.05
C PHE A 236 -20.01 7.13 -0.12
N ILE A 237 -19.15 6.14 -0.37
CA ILE A 237 -19.00 4.96 0.49
C ILE A 237 -18.61 5.36 1.92
N GLU A 238 -17.65 6.27 2.08
CA GLU A 238 -17.22 6.71 3.41
C GLU A 238 -18.30 7.48 4.16
N ALA A 239 -19.03 8.36 3.47
CA ALA A 239 -20.16 9.08 4.07
C ALA A 239 -21.27 8.13 4.54
N GLU A 240 -21.47 7.01 3.83
CA GLU A 240 -22.51 6.02 4.11
C GLU A 240 -21.99 4.75 4.79
N LEU A 241 -20.76 4.76 5.33
CA LEU A 241 -20.09 3.51 5.76
C LEU A 241 -20.86 2.79 6.88
N SER A 242 -21.46 3.57 7.78
CA SER A 242 -22.31 3.11 8.89
C SER A 242 -23.71 2.66 8.46
N ASN A 243 -24.14 2.96 7.23
CA ASN A 243 -25.45 2.58 6.73
C ASN A 243 -25.48 1.09 6.35
N PRO A 244 -26.20 0.21 7.08
CA PRO A 244 -26.23 -1.22 6.78
C PRO A 244 -26.89 -1.54 5.42
N LYS A 245 -27.63 -0.59 4.84
CA LYS A 245 -28.27 -0.71 3.51
C LYS A 245 -27.37 -0.21 2.38
N LEU A 246 -26.13 0.21 2.66
CA LEU A 246 -25.16 0.56 1.62
C LEU A 246 -24.88 -0.66 0.73
N THR A 247 -25.38 -0.61 -0.50
CA THR A 247 -25.25 -1.66 -1.52
C THR A 247 -24.70 -1.09 -2.82
N PRO A 248 -24.09 -1.91 -3.70
CA PRO A 248 -23.69 -1.46 -5.03
C PRO A 248 -24.84 -0.87 -5.85
N ALA A 249 -26.07 -1.36 -5.64
CA ALA A 249 -27.26 -0.82 -6.29
C ALA A 249 -27.56 0.60 -5.82
N LEU A 250 -27.51 0.86 -4.50
CA LEU A 250 -27.68 2.20 -3.95
C LEU A 250 -26.62 3.17 -4.50
N ILE A 251 -25.35 2.78 -4.47
CA ILE A 251 -24.23 3.61 -4.98
C ILE A 251 -24.42 3.93 -6.47
N ALA A 252 -24.82 2.95 -7.27
CA ALA A 252 -25.08 3.12 -8.69
C ALA A 252 -26.21 4.12 -8.95
N THR A 253 -27.31 4.01 -8.20
CA THR A 253 -28.46 4.93 -8.30
C THR A 253 -28.07 6.35 -7.89
N GLU A 254 -27.43 6.53 -6.73
CA GLU A 254 -27.11 7.86 -6.19
C GLU A 254 -26.05 8.61 -7.02
N LEU A 255 -25.15 7.87 -7.68
CA LEU A 255 -24.07 8.47 -8.49
C LEU A 255 -24.36 8.48 -10.00
N GLY A 256 -25.53 7.99 -10.43
CA GLY A 256 -25.91 7.95 -11.84
C GLY A 256 -25.04 6.99 -12.68
N LEU A 257 -24.62 5.87 -12.10
CA LEU A 257 -23.74 4.88 -12.73
C LEU A 257 -24.47 3.58 -13.03
N SER A 258 -24.02 2.85 -14.06
CA SER A 258 -24.44 1.46 -14.23
C SER A 258 -23.72 0.56 -13.20
N ARG A 259 -24.41 -0.51 -12.75
CA ARG A 259 -23.78 -1.53 -11.90
C ARG A 259 -22.53 -2.13 -12.56
N SER A 260 -22.56 -2.34 -13.87
CA SER A 260 -21.41 -2.88 -14.63
C SER A 260 -20.19 -1.96 -14.56
N THR A 261 -20.38 -0.64 -14.68
CA THR A 261 -19.31 0.34 -14.51
C THR A 261 -18.75 0.29 -13.09
N LEU A 262 -19.62 0.21 -12.08
CA LEU A 262 -19.22 0.16 -10.68
C LEU A 262 -18.36 -1.07 -10.36
N TYR A 263 -18.78 -2.26 -10.81
CA TYR A 263 -17.99 -3.48 -10.64
C TYR A 263 -16.66 -3.44 -11.41
N ARG A 264 -16.65 -2.89 -12.63
CA ARG A 264 -15.42 -2.74 -13.42
C ARG A 264 -14.43 -1.77 -12.76
N LEU A 265 -14.91 -0.67 -12.19
CA LEU A 265 -14.06 0.34 -11.54
C LEU A 265 -13.37 -0.17 -10.27
N PHE A 266 -13.95 -1.15 -9.59
CA PHE A 266 -13.43 -1.74 -8.36
C PHE A 266 -12.91 -3.18 -8.55
N ALA A 267 -12.72 -3.61 -9.80
CA ALA A 267 -12.09 -4.89 -10.10
C ALA A 267 -10.60 -4.91 -9.66
N PRO A 268 -10.03 -6.10 -9.33
CA PRO A 268 -10.64 -7.42 -9.38
C PRO A 268 -11.47 -7.76 -8.13
N ASN A 269 -11.20 -7.13 -6.99
CA ASN A 269 -11.78 -7.50 -5.70
C ASN A 269 -13.28 -7.15 -5.59
N GLY A 270 -13.72 -6.15 -6.35
CA GLY A 270 -15.10 -5.73 -6.44
C GLY A 270 -15.51 -4.78 -5.30
N ILE A 271 -16.51 -3.96 -5.58
CA ILE A 271 -16.96 -2.91 -4.65
C ILE A 271 -17.53 -3.45 -3.33
N VAL A 272 -18.09 -4.67 -3.32
CA VAL A 272 -18.61 -5.28 -2.07
C VAL A 272 -17.48 -5.64 -1.12
N ALA A 273 -16.38 -6.19 -1.65
CA ALA A 273 -15.19 -6.46 -0.86
C ALA A 273 -14.59 -5.16 -0.33
N TYR A 274 -14.53 -4.13 -1.17
CA TYR A 274 -14.09 -2.79 -0.78
C TYR A 274 -14.91 -2.22 0.40
N ILE A 275 -16.24 -2.17 0.30
CA ILE A 275 -17.10 -1.67 1.39
C ILE A 275 -16.86 -2.46 2.67
N ARG A 276 -16.79 -3.79 2.59
CA ARG A 276 -16.54 -4.64 3.76
C ARG A 276 -15.20 -4.32 4.40
N ASP A 277 -14.16 -4.12 3.59
CA ASP A 277 -12.81 -3.81 4.04
C ASP A 277 -12.75 -2.47 4.77
N ARG A 278 -13.34 -1.42 4.18
CA ARG A 278 -13.46 -0.10 4.80
C ARG A 278 -14.14 -0.16 6.17
N ARG A 279 -15.23 -0.94 6.29
CA ARG A 279 -15.92 -1.16 7.58
C ARG A 279 -15.03 -1.84 8.63
N LEU A 280 -14.22 -2.81 8.22
CA LEU A 280 -13.30 -3.53 9.11
C LEU A 280 -12.17 -2.63 9.60
N MET A 281 -11.59 -1.80 8.74
CA MET A 281 -10.59 -0.79 9.12
C MET A 281 -11.16 0.25 10.09
N ALA A 282 -12.37 0.76 9.81
CA ALA A 282 -13.07 1.66 10.73
C ALA A 282 -13.28 1.00 12.11
N ALA A 283 -13.67 -0.28 12.14
CA ALA A 283 -13.85 -1.02 13.38
C ALA A 283 -12.54 -1.20 14.15
N MET A 284 -11.44 -1.51 13.45
CA MET A 284 -10.12 -1.63 14.08
C MET A 284 -9.71 -0.31 14.75
N ARG A 285 -9.87 0.82 14.05
CA ARG A 285 -9.61 2.15 14.63
C ARG A 285 -10.46 2.42 15.87
N MET A 286 -11.73 2.01 15.88
CA MET A 286 -12.60 2.14 17.06
C MET A 286 -12.15 1.26 18.23
N LEU A 287 -11.62 0.06 17.95
CA LEU A 287 -11.19 -0.90 18.98
C LEU A 287 -9.84 -0.54 19.61
N VAL A 288 -8.96 0.11 18.85
CA VAL A 288 -7.60 0.50 19.28
C VAL A 288 -7.60 1.86 19.99
N ARG A 289 -8.57 2.73 19.72
CA ARG A 289 -8.71 4.01 20.42
C ARG A 289 -8.98 3.77 21.90
N ASP A 290 -7.97 4.06 22.72
CA ASP A 290 -8.08 4.10 24.18
C ASP A 290 -8.57 5.50 24.59
N ASP A 291 -9.87 5.63 24.81
CA ASP A 291 -10.48 6.89 25.30
C ASP A 291 -10.72 6.85 26.82
N GLY A 292 -10.14 5.88 27.54
CA GLY A 292 -10.38 5.70 28.98
C GLY A 292 -11.81 5.29 29.34
N SER A 293 -12.69 5.09 28.34
CA SER A 293 -14.03 4.56 28.54
C SER A 293 -14.01 3.02 28.50
N ARG A 294 -15.09 2.37 28.99
CA ARG A 294 -15.18 0.91 28.95
C ARG A 294 -14.96 0.42 27.51
N PRO A 295 -14.16 -0.64 27.27
CA PRO A 295 -13.95 -1.16 25.93
C PRO A 295 -15.30 -1.37 25.23
N ALA A 296 -15.47 -0.74 24.06
CA ALA A 296 -16.71 -0.78 23.31
C ALA A 296 -17.15 -2.24 23.12
N ARG A 297 -18.44 -2.54 23.37
CA ARG A 297 -18.92 -3.91 23.16
C ARG A 297 -18.73 -4.25 21.68
N ILE A 298 -18.17 -5.42 21.39
CA ILE A 298 -17.89 -5.86 20.01
C ILE A 298 -19.13 -5.74 19.10
N ALA A 299 -20.31 -6.06 19.64
CA ALA A 299 -21.60 -5.83 18.98
C ALA A 299 -21.81 -4.36 18.56
N GLN A 300 -21.55 -3.40 19.46
CA GLN A 300 -21.72 -1.97 19.20
C GLN A 300 -20.77 -1.50 18.10
N VAL A 301 -19.52 -1.96 18.12
CA VAL A 301 -18.56 -1.65 17.05
C VAL A 301 -19.06 -2.19 15.71
N ALA A 302 -19.50 -3.45 15.67
CA ALA A 302 -20.03 -4.08 14.46
C ALA A 302 -21.19 -3.26 13.86
N TYR A 303 -22.16 -2.86 14.68
CA TYR A 303 -23.29 -2.05 14.22
C TYR A 303 -22.90 -0.63 13.82
N ALA A 304 -21.97 0.00 14.55
CA ALA A 304 -21.51 1.36 14.27
C ALA A 304 -20.84 1.48 12.89
N VAL A 305 -20.13 0.44 12.46
CA VAL A 305 -19.52 0.38 11.12
C VAL A 305 -20.44 -0.27 10.08
N GLY A 306 -21.73 -0.46 10.36
CA GLY A 306 -22.72 -0.89 9.37
C GLY A 306 -22.78 -2.39 9.07
N PHE A 307 -22.24 -3.27 9.92
CA PHE A 307 -22.55 -4.71 9.83
C PHE A 307 -23.95 -4.98 10.41
N ALA A 308 -24.70 -5.87 9.76
CA ALA A 308 -26.05 -6.25 10.18
C ALA A 308 -26.06 -7.19 11.40
N ASP A 309 -24.98 -7.93 11.63
CA ASP A 309 -24.86 -8.85 12.76
C ASP A 309 -23.40 -9.05 13.20
N GLU A 310 -23.21 -9.31 14.50
CA GLU A 310 -21.89 -9.46 15.12
C GLU A 310 -21.14 -10.72 14.64
N ARG A 311 -21.86 -11.81 14.30
CA ARG A 311 -21.25 -13.08 13.90
C ARG A 311 -20.53 -12.93 12.56
N THR A 312 -21.18 -12.28 11.60
CA THR A 312 -20.59 -11.96 10.29
C THR A 312 -19.40 -11.02 10.45
N PHE A 313 -19.52 -9.99 11.28
CA PHE A 313 -18.43 -9.08 11.60
C PHE A 313 -17.20 -9.81 12.16
N ARG A 314 -17.37 -10.62 13.22
CA ARG A 314 -16.25 -11.35 13.86
C ARG A 314 -15.50 -12.25 12.88
N ARG A 315 -16.22 -12.95 12.01
CA ARG A 315 -15.61 -13.83 11.00
C ARG A 315 -14.83 -13.01 9.97
N ALA A 316 -15.40 -11.92 9.48
CA ALA A 316 -14.74 -11.05 8.52
C ALA A 316 -13.51 -10.35 9.13
N PHE A 317 -13.61 -9.91 10.37
CA PHE A 317 -12.51 -9.29 11.12
C PHE A 317 -11.36 -10.26 11.35
N LYS A 318 -11.65 -11.48 11.85
CA LYS A 318 -10.62 -12.52 12.03
C LYS A 318 -9.95 -12.88 10.71
N HIS A 319 -10.73 -12.99 9.64
CA HIS A 319 -10.18 -13.25 8.31
C HIS A 319 -9.25 -12.12 7.85
N ARG A 320 -9.59 -10.87 8.14
CA ARG A 320 -8.85 -9.69 7.68
C ARG A 320 -7.57 -9.41 8.48
N PHE A 321 -7.63 -9.57 9.80
CA PHE A 321 -6.56 -9.16 10.73
C PHE A 321 -5.85 -10.33 11.41
N GLY A 322 -6.28 -11.58 11.19
CA GLY A 322 -5.69 -12.78 11.79
C GLY A 322 -6.14 -13.08 13.22
N PHE A 323 -6.73 -12.12 13.94
CA PHE A 323 -7.22 -12.29 15.31
C PHE A 323 -8.67 -11.79 15.48
N VAL A 324 -9.32 -12.20 16.57
CA VAL A 324 -10.71 -11.81 16.85
C VAL A 324 -10.80 -10.40 17.46
N PRO A 325 -11.89 -9.64 17.22
CA PRO A 325 -12.05 -8.26 17.67
C PRO A 325 -11.84 -8.03 19.17
N SER A 326 -12.21 -9.00 20.02
CA SER A 326 -12.08 -8.91 21.49
C SER A 326 -10.64 -8.81 21.98
N VAL A 327 -9.70 -9.13 21.11
CA VAL A 327 -8.27 -9.19 21.42
C VAL A 327 -7.59 -7.89 20.98
N ALA A 328 -8.21 -7.15 20.04
CA ALA A 328 -7.74 -5.86 19.51
C ALA A 328 -7.62 -4.73 20.57
N GLY A 329 -8.31 -4.85 21.71
CA GLY A 329 -8.28 -3.85 22.78
C GLY A 329 -6.96 -3.83 23.57
N PRO A 330 -6.73 -2.82 24.44
CA PRO A 330 -5.42 -2.48 25.01
C PRO A 330 -4.69 -3.55 25.86
N LEU A 331 -5.22 -4.78 26.01
CA LEU A 331 -4.76 -5.72 27.03
C LEU A 331 -4.66 -7.20 26.61
N ARG A 332 -4.83 -7.59 25.32
CA ARG A 332 -5.07 -9.04 25.04
C ARG A 332 -4.40 -9.73 23.85
N LEU A 333 -3.58 -9.11 22.99
CA LEU A 333 -2.94 -9.86 21.88
C LEU A 333 -1.66 -10.57 22.32
N GLY A 334 -1.80 -11.82 22.76
CA GLY A 334 -0.73 -12.83 22.77
C GLY A 334 -1.19 -14.05 21.98
N GLY A 335 -0.74 -14.19 20.74
CA GLY A 335 -1.06 -15.33 19.88
C GLY A 335 -0.43 -15.20 18.49
N GLU A 336 0.40 -16.18 18.13
CA GLU A 336 1.22 -16.24 16.90
C GLU A 336 0.38 -16.26 15.60
N PRO A 337 0.82 -15.58 14.52
CA PRO A 337 0.29 -15.75 13.18
C PRO A 337 1.10 -16.77 12.35
N ASP A 338 0.37 -17.72 11.76
CA ASP A 338 0.85 -18.80 10.91
C ASP A 338 1.25 -18.32 9.49
N ARG A 339 2.13 -19.07 8.83
CA ARG A 339 2.93 -18.74 7.63
C ARG A 339 2.13 -18.72 6.32
N MET A 340 2.49 -17.82 5.39
CA MET A 340 2.17 -17.94 3.95
C MET A 340 3.40 -17.65 3.06
N PRO A 341 3.77 -18.54 2.10
CA PRO A 341 4.78 -18.28 1.08
C PRO A 341 4.21 -17.90 -0.31
N GLY A 342 4.99 -17.14 -1.11
CA GLY A 342 5.11 -17.33 -2.56
C GLY A 342 4.43 -16.35 -3.54
N ALA A 343 3.71 -15.32 -3.07
CA ALA A 343 3.22 -14.19 -3.88
C ALA A 343 3.20 -12.91 -3.04
N VAL A 344 4.24 -12.77 -2.19
CA VAL A 344 4.04 -12.16 -0.89
C VAL A 344 3.82 -10.65 -0.97
N LEU A 345 4.60 -9.95 -1.79
CA LEU A 345 4.39 -8.51 -1.99
C LEU A 345 3.01 -8.20 -2.55
N ARG A 346 2.53 -8.93 -3.57
CA ARG A 346 1.18 -8.72 -4.11
C ARG A 346 0.12 -9.04 -3.06
N SER A 347 0.25 -10.19 -2.39
CA SER A 347 -0.69 -10.59 -1.35
C SER A 347 -0.73 -9.60 -0.19
N TRP A 348 0.41 -8.98 0.14
CA TRP A 348 0.50 -7.95 1.18
C TRP A 348 -0.24 -6.70 0.73
N ILE A 349 0.04 -6.22 -0.48
CA ILE A 349 -0.64 -5.06 -1.06
C ILE A 349 -2.14 -5.30 -1.22
N GLU A 350 -2.57 -6.51 -1.60
CA GLU A 350 -3.99 -6.87 -1.68
C GLU A 350 -4.63 -7.09 -0.30
N SER A 351 -3.80 -7.42 0.70
CA SER A 351 -4.21 -7.50 2.11
C SER A 351 -4.10 -6.17 2.83
N LEU A 352 -3.79 -5.07 2.15
CA LEU A 352 -3.85 -3.72 2.68
C LEU A 352 -5.07 -3.00 2.10
#